data_AF-A0A7Y4X880-F1
#
_entry.id   AF-A0A7Y4X880-F1
#
_cell.length_a   1.000
_cell.length_b   1.000
_cell.length_c   1.000
_cell.angle_alpha   90.00
_cell.angle_beta   90.00
_cell.angle_gamma   90.00
#
_symmetry.space_group_name_H-M   'P 1'
#
loop_
_entity.id
_entity.type
_entity.pdbx_description
1 polymer ?
#
loop_
_entity_poly.entity_id
_entity_poly.type
_entity_poly.pdbx_seq_one_letter_code
_entity_poly.pdbx_strand_id
1 'polypeptide(L)'
;QLQRALGGKQNVASFARLFLVPGMLHCAGGPGCHQVDYLSALEAWVERGQAPEQIIGKGTNPVRTRPHCAYPAVAKYQGSGDINQAENFTCANLK
;
A
#
# COMPACT_ATOMS: atom_id res chain seq x y z
N GLN A 1 8.70 16.65 2.06
CA GLN A 1 8.16 17.97 2.47
C GLN A 1 7.37 17.86 3.78
N LEU A 2 6.30 17.06 3.86
CA LEU A 2 5.50 16.91 5.09
C LEU A 2 6.31 16.53 6.35
N GLN A 3 7.13 15.48 6.28
CA GLN A 3 7.95 15.05 7.42
C GLN A 3 8.90 16.15 7.92
N ARG A 4 9.41 17.00 7.02
CA ARG A 4 10.27 18.14 7.39
C ARG A 4 9.47 19.25 8.07
N ALA A 5 8.23 19.48 7.64
CA ALA A 5 7.38 20.55 8.17
C ALA A 5 6.69 20.18 9.50
N LEU A 6 6.45 18.89 9.75
CA LEU A 6 5.53 18.43 10.80
C LEU A 6 6.19 17.51 11.85
N GLY A 7 7.51 17.64 12.07
CA GLY A 7 8.20 16.96 13.16
C GLY A 7 8.55 15.49 12.90
N GLY A 8 8.76 15.11 11.64
CA GLY A 8 9.35 13.83 11.26
C GLY A 8 8.34 12.73 10.89
N LYS A 9 8.87 11.55 10.55
CA LYS A 9 8.10 10.41 10.03
C LYS A 9 7.03 9.94 11.02
N GLN A 10 7.34 9.84 12.30
CA GLN A 10 6.41 9.31 13.31
C GLN A 10 5.18 10.21 13.47
N ASN A 11 5.39 11.53 13.56
CA ASN A 11 4.29 12.49 13.65
C ASN A 11 3.42 12.51 12.40
N VAL A 12 4.02 12.42 11.21
CA VAL A 12 3.23 12.38 9.97
C VAL A 12 2.45 11.06 9.85
N ALA A 13 3.06 9.93 10.21
CA ALA A 13 2.44 8.61 10.06
C ALA A 13 1.20 8.38 10.95
N SER A 14 0.96 9.23 11.96
CA SER A 14 -0.23 9.17 12.80
C SER A 14 -1.50 9.69 12.11
N PHE A 15 -1.36 10.53 11.07
CA PHE A 15 -2.50 11.13 10.37
C PHE A 15 -2.41 11.09 8.83
N ALA A 16 -1.22 10.85 8.27
CA ALA A 16 -1.01 10.78 6.82
C ALA A 16 -0.05 9.65 6.44
N ARG A 17 -0.47 8.84 5.46
CA ARG A 17 0.33 7.74 4.90
C ARG A 17 0.30 7.82 3.38
N LEU A 18 1.44 7.54 2.76
CA LEU A 18 1.60 7.50 1.30
C LEU A 18 1.70 6.03 0.87
N PHE A 19 0.89 5.66 -0.11
CA PHE A 19 0.93 4.34 -0.75
C PHE A 19 1.29 4.54 -2.22
N LEU A 20 2.46 4.06 -2.61
CA LEU A 20 2.86 4.02 -4.01
C LEU A 20 2.26 2.76 -4.64
N VAL A 21 1.76 2.88 -5.87
CA VAL A 21 1.12 1.77 -6.60
C VAL A 21 1.95 1.44 -7.84
N PRO A 22 2.90 0.49 -7.75
CA PRO A 22 3.77 0.15 -8.87
C PRO A 22 2.98 -0.36 -10.08
N GLY A 23 3.26 0.22 -11.25
CA GLY A 23 2.62 -0.15 -12.51
C GLY A 23 1.23 0.46 -12.72
N MET A 24 0.72 1.29 -11.81
CA MET A 24 -0.46 2.11 -12.09
C MET A 24 -0.08 3.32 -12.96
N LEU A 25 -0.90 3.66 -13.95
CA LEU A 25 -0.75 4.89 -14.72
C LEU A 25 -1.41 6.07 -13.99
N HIS A 26 -1.78 7.13 -14.71
CA HIS A 26 -2.48 8.26 -14.10
C HIS A 26 -3.85 7.82 -13.59
N CYS A 27 -4.01 7.78 -12.26
CA CYS A 27 -5.21 7.40 -11.50
C CYS A 27 -5.67 5.94 -11.63
N ALA A 28 -5.55 5.31 -12.79
CA ALA A 28 -6.02 3.94 -13.03
C ALA A 28 -5.27 3.27 -14.19
N GLY A 29 -5.52 1.97 -14.38
CA GLY A 29 -4.94 1.19 -15.46
C GLY A 29 -3.45 0.89 -15.28
N GLY A 30 -2.82 0.42 -16.35
CA GLY A 30 -1.45 -0.07 -16.34
C GLY A 30 -1.32 -1.52 -15.84
N PRO A 31 -0.10 -2.09 -15.88
CA PRO A 31 0.12 -3.49 -15.47
C PRO A 31 0.02 -3.71 -13.95
N GLY A 32 -0.11 -2.66 -13.15
CA GLY A 32 -0.15 -2.72 -11.68
C GLY A 32 -1.48 -3.21 -11.10
N CYS A 33 -1.47 -3.50 -9.80
CA CYS A 33 -2.68 -3.83 -9.05
C CYS A 33 -3.41 -2.55 -8.63
N HIS A 34 -3.96 -1.80 -9.60
CA HIS A 34 -4.44 -0.44 -9.39
C HIS A 34 -5.85 -0.34 -8.77
N GLN A 35 -6.62 -1.43 -8.74
CA GLN A 35 -7.97 -1.41 -8.16
C GLN A 35 -7.86 -1.54 -6.64
N VAL A 36 -8.12 -0.45 -5.92
CA VAL A 36 -7.93 -0.35 -4.48
C VAL A 36 -9.17 0.27 -3.84
N ASP A 37 -9.64 -0.31 -2.74
CA ASP A 37 -10.71 0.27 -1.93
C ASP A 37 -10.13 1.23 -0.88
N TYR A 38 -9.89 2.47 -1.29
CA TYR A 38 -9.36 3.51 -0.42
C TYR A 38 -10.38 4.00 0.61
N LEU A 39 -11.68 3.94 0.29
CA LEU A 39 -12.74 4.48 1.15
C LEU A 39 -12.87 3.64 2.42
N SER A 40 -12.96 2.32 2.29
CA SER A 40 -13.02 1.42 3.45
C SER A 40 -11.78 1.55 4.35
N ALA A 41 -10.60 1.77 3.76
CA ALA A 41 -9.37 1.99 4.52
C ALA A 41 -9.39 3.34 5.28
N LEU A 42 -9.94 4.39 4.67
CA LEU A 42 -10.07 5.70 5.32
C LEU A 42 -11.10 5.67 6.45
N GLU A 43 -12.27 5.06 6.22
CA GLU A 43 -13.31 4.87 7.24
C GLU A 43 -12.76 4.11 8.45
N ALA A 44 -12.06 2.99 8.22
CA ALA A 44 -11.41 2.22 9.28
C ALA A 44 -10.43 3.06 10.13
N TRP A 45 -9.66 3.92 9.47
CA TRP A 45 -8.71 4.79 10.15
C TRP A 45 -9.43 5.87 10.97
N VAL A 46 -10.37 6.60 10.36
CA VAL A 46 -11.04 7.74 11.00
C VAL A 46 -11.96 7.28 12.12
N GLU A 47 -12.74 6.22 11.91
CA GLU A 47 -13.80 5.82 12.84
C GLU A 47 -13.32 4.83 13.90
N ARG A 48 -12.30 4.02 13.59
CA ARG A 48 -11.83 2.94 14.48
C ARG A 48 -10.37 3.07 14.88
N GLY A 49 -9.68 4.12 14.45
CA GLY A 49 -8.26 4.33 14.73
C GLY A 49 -7.34 3.31 14.04
N GLN A 50 -7.83 2.58 13.03
CA GLN A 50 -7.10 1.50 12.35
C GLN A 50 -6.32 2.07 11.17
N ALA A 51 -5.16 2.67 11.45
CA ALA A 51 -4.29 3.20 10.40
C ALA A 51 -3.73 2.06 9.53
N PRO A 52 -3.88 2.11 8.19
CA PRO A 52 -3.50 0.99 7.32
C PRO A 52 -1.97 0.90 7.15
N GLU A 53 -1.35 -0.21 7.55
CA GLU A 53 0.07 -0.49 7.23
C GLU A 53 0.26 -0.92 5.76
N GLN A 54 -0.81 -1.46 5.16
CA GLN A 54 -0.90 -1.84 3.76
C GLN A 54 -2.35 -1.70 3.28
N ILE A 55 -2.53 -1.52 1.97
CA ILE A 55 -3.84 -1.57 1.32
C ILE A 55 -3.73 -2.53 0.13
N ILE A 56 -4.64 -3.50 0.04
CA ILE A 56 -4.59 -4.50 -1.02
C ILE A 56 -5.13 -3.91 -2.32
N GLY A 57 -4.32 -3.99 -3.38
CA GLY A 57 -4.75 -3.72 -4.74
C GLY A 57 -5.02 -5.00 -5.53
N LYS A 58 -5.90 -4.90 -6.53
CA LYS A 58 -6.19 -5.94 -7.51
C LYS A 58 -5.79 -5.48 -8.91
N GLY A 59 -5.21 -6.40 -9.68
CA GLY A 59 -5.00 -6.27 -11.13
C GLY A 59 -5.85 -7.31 -11.85
N THR A 60 -6.26 -7.02 -13.08
CA THR A 60 -7.15 -7.88 -13.88
C THR A 60 -6.48 -8.52 -15.09
N ASN A 61 -5.29 -8.05 -15.48
CA ASN A 61 -4.54 -8.61 -16.61
C ASN A 61 -3.02 -8.56 -16.36
N PRO A 62 -2.41 -9.61 -15.75
CA PRO A 62 -3.06 -10.81 -15.22
C PRO A 62 -3.87 -10.53 -13.95
N VAL A 63 -4.78 -11.45 -13.60
CA VAL A 63 -5.50 -11.41 -12.31
C VAL A 63 -4.51 -11.68 -11.18
N ARG A 64 -4.28 -10.70 -10.32
CA ARG A 64 -3.38 -10.81 -9.16
C ARG A 64 -3.70 -9.78 -8.09
N THR A 65 -3.28 -10.04 -6.86
CA THR A 65 -3.38 -9.11 -5.74
C THR A 65 -2.00 -8.75 -5.20
N ARG A 66 -1.85 -7.52 -4.71
CA ARG A 66 -0.61 -7.03 -4.08
C ARG A 66 -0.91 -6.14 -2.89
N PRO A 67 -0.15 -6.24 -1.79
CA PRO A 67 -0.18 -5.20 -0.77
C PRO A 67 0.56 -3.96 -1.28
N HIS A 68 -0.11 -2.82 -1.31
CA HIS A 68 0.56 -1.52 -1.43
C HIS A 68 0.93 -1.08 -0.03
N CYS A 69 2.23 -0.92 0.21
CA CYS A 69 2.77 -0.70 1.55
C CYS A 69 2.84 0.78 1.89
N ALA A 70 2.68 1.11 3.18
CA ALA A 70 2.92 2.46 3.66
C ALA A 70 4.40 2.84 3.44
N TYR A 71 4.64 3.94 2.72
CA TYR A 71 5.99 4.39 2.37
C TYR A 71 6.86 4.59 3.62
N PRO A 72 8.15 4.17 3.61
CA PRO A 72 8.94 3.72 2.47
C PRO A 72 8.97 2.20 2.25
N ALA A 73 8.13 1.43 2.95
CA ALA A 73 8.09 -0.01 2.76
C ALA A 73 7.55 -0.35 1.36
N VAL A 74 7.96 -1.50 0.85
CA VAL A 74 7.51 -2.07 -0.43
C VAL A 74 7.10 -3.52 -0.25
N ALA A 75 6.28 -4.03 -1.17
CA ALA A 75 5.89 -5.43 -1.18
C ALA A 75 7.09 -6.32 -1.52
N LYS A 76 7.46 -7.22 -0.60
CA LYS A 76 8.51 -8.21 -0.78
C LYS A 76 7.89 -9.60 -0.76
N TYR A 77 8.13 -10.38 -1.81
CA TYR A 77 7.71 -11.77 -1.85
C TYR A 77 8.40 -12.57 -0.74
N GLN A 78 7.65 -13.43 -0.05
CA GLN A 78 8.14 -14.20 1.09
C GLN A 78 9.03 -15.39 0.68
N GLY A 79 9.07 -15.73 -0.60
CA GLY A 79 9.92 -16.80 -1.14
C GLY A 79 9.18 -18.11 -1.44
N SER A 80 7.93 -18.23 -0.98
CA SER A 80 7.06 -19.39 -1.24
C SER A 80 5.59 -18.96 -1.41
N GLY A 81 4.79 -19.84 -2.03
CA GLY A 81 3.38 -19.59 -2.34
C GLY A 81 3.12 -19.12 -3.78
N ASP A 82 1.86 -18.90 -4.12
CA ASP A 82 1.48 -18.35 -5.41
C ASP A 82 1.86 -16.86 -5.47
N ILE A 83 2.69 -16.51 -6.47
CA ILE A 83 3.09 -15.13 -6.69
C ILE A 83 1.92 -14.23 -7.06
N ASN A 84 0.74 -14.71 -7.42
CA ASN A 84 -0.42 -13.88 -7.74
C ASN A 84 -1.24 -13.48 -6.52
N GLN A 85 -0.91 -13.99 -5.32
CA GLN A 85 -1.66 -13.79 -4.09
C GLN A 85 -0.92 -12.85 -3.12
N ALA A 86 -1.62 -11.84 -2.61
CA ALA A 86 -1.06 -10.81 -1.72
C ALA A 86 -0.55 -11.38 -0.40
N GLU A 87 -1.12 -12.48 0.08
CA GLU A 87 -0.80 -13.13 1.35
C GLU A 87 0.63 -13.69 1.36
N ASN A 88 1.21 -13.93 0.17
CA ASN A 88 2.58 -14.41 0.00
C ASN A 88 3.62 -13.26 -0.09
N PHE A 89 3.20 -12.02 0.22
CA PHE A 89 4.04 -10.83 0.27
C PHE A 89 4.02 -10.22 1.67
N THR A 90 5.07 -9.49 2.03
CA THR A 90 5.16 -8.71 3.26
C THR A 90 5.70 -7.31 2.97
N CYS A 91 5.26 -6.32 3.73
CA CYS A 91 5.78 -4.96 3.63
C CYS A 91 7.13 -4.86 4.35
N ALA A 92 8.18 -4.58 3.58
CA ALA A 92 9.53 -4.42 4.12
C ALA A 92 10.22 -3.21 3.50
N ASN A 93 11.11 -2.56 4.26
CA ASN A 93 11.99 -1.56 3.69
C ASN A 93 13.03 -2.24 2.81
N LEU A 94 13.30 -1.66 1.64
CA LEU A 94 14.46 -2.05 0.83
C LEU A 94 15.72 -1.70 1.63
N LYS A 95 16.65 -2.65 1.71
CA LYS A 95 18.01 -2.40 2.22
C LYS A 95 18.84 -1.76 1.13
#